data_AF-A0A6N3WZL7-F1
#
_entry.id   AF-A0A6N3WZL7-F1
#
_cell.length_a   1.000
_cell.length_b   1.000
_cell.length_c   1.000
_cell.angle_alpha   90.00
_cell.angle_beta   90.00
_cell.angle_gamma   90.00
#
_symmetry.space_group_name_H-M   'P 1'
#
loop_
_entity.id
_entity.type
_entity.pdbx_description
1 polymer ?
#
loop_
_entity_poly.entity_id
_entity_poly.type
_entity_poly.pdbx_seq_one_letter_code
_entity_poly.pdbx_strand_id
1 'polypeptide(L)'
;CSSSELLSMAAQLLGCKLPPYERYQDVKATMGPMAQSFWLENRRVSNQRLISWGYALRYPTYREGLVATLAEERGGNFNPTHCRADGLLAG
;
A
#
# COMPACT_ATOMS: atom_id res chain seq x y z
N CYS A 1 8.93 -0.77 0.07
CA CYS A 1 7.99 -1.72 0.68
C CYS A 1 7.85 -2.86 -0.29
N SER A 2 7.96 -4.10 0.18
CA SER A 2 7.61 -5.28 -0.63
C SER A 2 6.09 -5.32 -0.83
N SER A 3 5.61 -6.00 -1.88
CA SER A 3 4.16 -6.16 -2.11
C SER A 3 3.48 -6.95 -0.99
N SER A 4 4.19 -7.90 -0.37
CA SER A 4 3.69 -8.70 0.76
C SER A 4 3.49 -7.88 2.04
N GLU A 5 4.37 -6.93 2.34
CA GLU A 5 4.21 -6.03 3.50
C GLU A 5 2.97 -5.13 3.38
N LEU A 6 2.67 -4.66 2.16
CA LEU A 6 1.44 -3.90 1.89
C LEU A 6 0.21 -4.77 2.14
N LEU A 7 0.18 -5.99 1.62
CA LEU A 7 -0.93 -6.92 1.79
C LEU A 7 -1.15 -7.30 3.27
N SER A 8 -0.05 -7.53 4.00
CA SER A 8 -0.10 -7.80 5.45
C SER A 8 -0.76 -6.66 6.23
N MET A 9 -0.40 -5.41 5.93
CA MET A 9 -1.01 -4.26 6.58
C MET A 9 -2.51 -4.14 6.23
N ALA A 10 -2.88 -4.35 4.97
CA ALA A 10 -4.28 -4.31 4.56
C ALA A 10 -5.12 -5.38 5.28
N ALA A 11 -4.60 -6.61 5.41
CA ALA A 11 -5.27 -7.68 6.13
C ALA A 11 -5.46 -7.35 7.62
N GLN A 12 -4.45 -6.77 8.26
CA GLN A 12 -4.53 -6.31 9.65
C GLN A 12 -5.62 -5.23 9.83
N LEU A 13 -5.68 -4.25 8.93
CA LEU A 13 -6.69 -3.18 8.97
C LEU A 13 -8.12 -3.70 8.78
N LEU A 14 -8.28 -4.73 7.95
CA LEU A 14 -9.57 -5.37 7.70
C LEU A 14 -9.95 -6.42 8.76
N GLY A 15 -9.03 -6.79 9.65
CA GLY A 15 -9.23 -7.88 10.62
C GLY A 15 -9.39 -9.24 9.96
N CYS A 16 -8.85 -9.44 8.75
CA CYS A 16 -8.96 -10.68 8.00
C CYS A 16 -7.65 -11.49 8.00
N LYS A 17 -7.75 -12.79 7.72
CA LYS A 17 -6.59 -13.67 7.67
C LYS A 17 -5.77 -13.39 6.41
N LEU A 18 -4.45 -13.29 6.56
CA LEU A 18 -3.53 -13.18 5.43
C LEU A 18 -3.60 -14.45 4.55
N PRO A 19 -3.65 -14.33 3.21
CA PRO A 19 -3.55 -15.47 2.31
C PRO A 19 -2.25 -16.27 2.52
N PRO A 20 -2.22 -17.57 2.17
CA PRO A 20 -1.01 -18.37 2.24
C PRO A 20 0.08 -17.76 1.32
N TYR A 21 1.33 -17.90 1.74
CA TYR A 21 2.47 -17.45 0.95
C TYR A 21 2.72 -18.43 -0.21
N GLU A 22 2.84 -17.87 -1.41
CA GLU A 22 3.20 -18.62 -2.62
C GLU A 22 4.42 -17.97 -3.27
N ARG A 23 5.37 -18.78 -3.73
CA ARG A 23 6.55 -18.28 -4.46
C ARG A 23 6.14 -17.99 -5.89
N TYR A 24 6.62 -16.87 -6.43
CA TYR A 24 6.34 -16.46 -7.81
C TYR A 24 6.62 -17.57 -8.84
N GLN A 25 7.70 -18.34 -8.68
CA GLN A 25 8.06 -19.44 -9.58
C GLN A 25 6.98 -20.52 -9.66
N ASP A 26 6.30 -20.81 -8.54
CA ASP A 26 5.30 -21.87 -8.45
C ASP A 26 3.98 -21.44 -9.11
N VAL A 27 3.66 -20.15 -9.09
CA VAL A 27 2.39 -19.58 -9.60
C VAL A 27 2.50 -18.92 -10.97
N LYS A 28 3.71 -18.68 -11.49
CA LYS A 28 3.91 -17.99 -12.78
C LYS A 28 3.18 -18.65 -13.94
N ALA A 29 3.14 -19.98 -13.98
CA ALA A 29 2.53 -20.73 -15.08
C ALA A 29 0.99 -20.59 -15.13
N THR A 30 0.35 -20.30 -13.99
CA THR A 30 -1.10 -20.12 -13.91
C THR A 30 -1.52 -18.65 -14.12
N MET A 31 -0.57 -17.72 -14.07
CA MET A 31 -0.81 -16.30 -14.34
C MET A 31 -1.00 -16.03 -15.84
N GLY A 32 -2.00 -15.23 -16.18
CA GLY A 32 -2.17 -14.73 -17.55
C GLY A 32 -1.02 -13.81 -17.99
N PRO A 33 -0.83 -13.59 -19.31
CA PRO A 33 0.29 -12.81 -19.83
C PRO A 33 0.40 -11.39 -19.25
N MET A 34 -0.74 -10.74 -18.99
CA MET A 34 -0.79 -9.41 -18.39
C MET A 34 -0.39 -9.41 -16.90
N ALA A 35 -0.73 -10.45 -16.14
CA ALA A 35 -0.29 -10.55 -14.76
C ALA A 35 1.22 -10.80 -14.70
N GLN A 36 1.76 -11.64 -15.58
CA GLN A 36 3.20 -11.88 -15.67
C GLN A 36 3.98 -10.62 -16.03
N SER A 37 3.46 -9.76 -16.93
CA SER A 37 4.16 -8.54 -17.35
C SER A 37 4.40 -7.57 -16.19
N PHE A 38 3.52 -7.53 -15.19
CA PHE A 38 3.72 -6.73 -13.98
C PHE A 38 4.95 -7.15 -13.18
N TRP A 39 5.24 -8.46 -13.13
CA TRP A 39 6.37 -9.02 -12.38
C TRP A 39 7.69 -9.04 -13.18
N LEU A 40 7.67 -8.63 -14.46
CA LEU A 40 8.88 -8.57 -15.29
C LEU A 40 9.81 -7.42 -14.90
N GLU A 41 9.28 -6.35 -14.31
CA GLU A 41 10.05 -5.17 -13.95
C GLU A 41 9.90 -4.83 -12.46
N ASN A 42 11.01 -4.44 -11.82
CA ASN A 42 11.01 -3.95 -10.45
C ASN A 42 11.98 -2.77 -10.32
N ARG A 43 11.44 -1.56 -10.11
CA ARG A 43 12.21 -0.33 -9.99
C ARG A 43 11.65 0.58 -8.90
N ARG A 44 12.51 1.34 -8.25
CA ARG A 44 12.13 2.41 -7.32
C ARG A 44 12.10 3.73 -8.09
N VAL A 45 10.97 4.43 -8.04
CA VAL A 45 10.78 5.69 -8.73
C VAL A 45 10.91 6.84 -7.74
N SER A 46 11.76 7.81 -8.04
CA SER A 46 11.89 9.04 -7.25
C SER A 46 10.74 10.00 -7.55
N ASN A 47 10.16 10.60 -6.52
CA ASN A 47 9.14 11.64 -6.61
C ASN A 47 9.71 13.06 -6.42
N GLN A 48 11.04 13.22 -6.40
CA GLN A 48 11.70 14.50 -6.11
C GLN A 48 11.25 15.64 -7.02
N ARG A 49 11.05 15.37 -8.32
CA ARG A 49 10.57 16.38 -9.28
C ARG A 49 9.18 16.92 -8.91
N LEU A 50 8.26 16.03 -8.52
CA LEU A 50 6.91 16.40 -8.11
C LEU A 50 6.94 17.31 -6.87
N ILE A 51 7.72 16.91 -5.86
CA ILE A 51 7.86 17.68 -4.61
C ILE A 51 8.53 19.03 -4.87
N SER A 52 9.54 19.10 -5.76
CA SER A 52 10.23 20.34 -6.10
C SER A 52 9.33 21.40 -6.74
N TRP A 53 8.19 21.00 -7.31
CA TRP A 53 7.17 21.92 -7.84
C TRP A 53 6.17 22.39 -6.77
N GLY A 54 6.45 22.14 -5.49
CA GLY A 54 5.60 22.55 -4.38
C GLY A 54 4.43 21.60 -4.11
N TYR A 55 4.42 20.40 -4.70
CA TYR A 55 3.35 19.42 -4.45
C TYR A 55 3.51 18.78 -3.07
N ALA A 56 2.50 18.97 -2.21
CA ALA A 56 2.42 18.31 -0.91
C ALA A 56 1.65 16.99 -1.04
N LEU A 57 2.32 15.85 -0.79
CA LEU A 57 1.67 14.54 -0.79
C LEU A 57 0.71 14.44 0.39
N ARG A 58 -0.57 14.21 0.10
CA ARG A 58 -1.59 13.97 1.14
C ARG A 58 -1.32 12.70 1.94
N TYR A 59 -0.84 11.66 1.27
CA TYR A 59 -0.47 10.37 1.87
C TYR A 59 0.97 10.01 1.44
N PRO A 60 2.00 10.48 2.17
CA PRO A 60 3.40 10.23 1.84
C PRO A 60 3.77 8.74 1.83
N THR A 61 3.10 7.93 2.64
CA THR A 61 3.34 6.49 2.75
C THR A 61 2.11 5.67 2.42
N TYR A 62 2.32 4.42 2.01
CA TYR A 62 1.22 3.46 1.79
C TYR A 62 0.39 3.22 3.06
N ARG A 63 0.99 3.44 4.24
CA ARG A 63 0.35 3.20 5.53
C ARG A 63 -0.81 4.16 5.76
N GLU A 64 -0.53 5.46 5.63
CA GLU A 64 -1.53 6.52 5.76
C GLU A 64 -2.61 6.38 4.68
N GLY A 65 -2.20 6.04 3.45
CA GLY A 65 -3.12 5.79 2.35
C GLY A 65 -4.12 4.67 2.65
N LEU A 66 -3.66 3.51 3.13
CA LEU A 66 -4.55 2.38 3.45
C LEU A 66 -5.54 2.70 4.58
N VAL A 67 -5.08 3.41 5.63
CA VAL A 67 -5.97 3.82 6.73
C VAL A 67 -7.02 4.80 6.22
N ALA A 68 -6.63 5.76 5.39
CA ALA A 68 -7.52 6.73 4.79
C ALA A 68 -8.58 6.07 3.91
N THR A 69 -8.17 5.17 3.01
CA THR A 69 -9.08 4.42 2.16
C THR A 69 -10.09 3.63 2.99
N LEU A 70 -9.66 2.93 4.04
CA LEU A 70 -10.58 2.19 4.89
C LEU A 70 -11.57 3.10 5.65
N ALA A 71 -11.11 4.26 6.10
CA ALA A 71 -11.97 5.24 6.74
C ALA A 71 -13.04 5.78 5.75
N GLU A 72 -12.64 6.12 4.52
CA GLU A 72 -13.54 6.56 3.46
C GLU A 72 -14.60 5.48 3.12
N GLU A 73 -14.18 4.22 2.96
CA GLU A 73 -15.09 3.09 2.71
C GLU A 73 -16.09 2.84 3.85
N ARG A 74 -15.71 3.15 5.10
CA ARG A 74 -16.58 3.06 6.28
C ARG A 74 -17.45 4.29 6.49
N GLY A 75 -17.40 5.30 5.61
CA GLY A 75 -18.13 6.56 5.73
C GLY A 75 -17.55 7.53 6.76
N GLY A 76 -16.30 7.32 7.20
CA GLY A 76 -15.57 8.21 8.10
C GLY A 76 -14.80 9.28 7.34
N ASN A 77 -14.74 10.49 7.90
CA ASN A 77 -13.95 11.58 7.34
C ASN A 77 -12.48 11.45 7.79
N PHE A 78 -11.59 10.96 6.93
CA PHE A 78 -10.16 10.88 7.25
C PHE A 78 -9.47 12.24 7.08
N ASN A 79 -8.80 12.74 8.13
CA ASN A 79 -7.99 13.95 8.05
C ASN A 79 -6.48 13.64 8.12
N PRO A 80 -5.74 13.73 6.99
CA PRO A 80 -4.32 13.40 6.92
C PRO A 80 -3.40 14.37 7.66
N THR A 81 -3.83 15.60 8.00
CA THR A 81 -2.96 16.59 8.66
C THR A 81 -2.57 16.22 10.09
N HIS A 82 -3.24 15.25 10.71
CA HIS A 82 -3.02 14.83 12.09
C HIS A 82 -2.36 13.45 12.20
N CYS A 83 -2.24 12.72 11.10
CA CYS A 83 -1.65 11.40 11.07
C CYS A 83 -0.26 11.47 10.47
N ARG A 84 0.70 12.03 11.22
CA ARG A 84 2.10 11.67 11.01
C ARG A 84 2.22 10.23 11.50
N ALA A 85 2.60 9.29 10.64
CA ALA A 85 2.73 7.87 10.97
C ALA A 85 3.87 7.54 11.99
N ASP A 86 3.98 8.34 13.06
CA ASP A 86 4.73 8.07 14.29
C ASP A 86 3.76 7.64 15.42
N GLY A 87 2.65 6.98 15.08
CA GLY A 87 1.58 6.68 16.04
C GLY A 87 0.63 5.60 15.53
N LEU A 88 1.16 4.40 15.27
CA LEU A 88 0.32 3.22 15.28
C LEU A 88 -0.22 3.07 16.72
N LEU A 89 -1.52 3.31 16.92
CA LEU A 89 -2.31 3.06 18.13
C LEU A 89 -1.95 3.92 19.36
N ALA A 90 -2.66 5.03 19.53
CA ALA A 90 -2.98 5.51 20.87
C ALA A 90 -4.43 5.09 21.19
N GLY A 91 -4.59 4.02 21.98
CA GLY A 91 -5.86 3.57 22.56
C GLY A 91 -6.54 2.44 21.84
#